data_AF-A0A495JQB5-F1
#
_entry.id   AF-A0A495JQB5-F1
#
_cell.length_a   1.000
_cell.length_b   1.000
_cell.length_c   1.000
_cell.angle_alpha   90.00
_cell.angle_beta   90.00
_cell.angle_gamma   90.00
#
_symmetry.space_group_name_H-M   'P 1'
#
loop_
_entity.id
_entity.type
_entity.pdbx_description
1 polymer ?
#
loop_
_entity_poly.entity_id
_entity_poly.type
_entity_poly.pdbx_seq_one_letter_code
_entity_poly.pdbx_strand_id
1 'polypeptide(L)'
;MAEPRTADEVLARAQRASDLPDLDGAIADCFACSRLVAWREEVAATRRAAFRDQEYWGRPVPGFGAADARIVILGLAPAAHGGNRTGRIFTGDRSGDVLFAAMHRAGLANQPTSVAADDGLTLRHTRIFSAVRCAPPDNKPTPVERDTCAPWLHREVRLVAPTVRVVVALGAFAWAAWWPVLRQVYGARPPSPRPRFSHGAHWSGGGTAPDLLGCYHVSQQNTFTGRLTPAMLDGIFTRAKGLAGLE
;
A
#
# COMPACT_ATOMS: atom_id res chain seq x y z
N MET A 1 6.00 13.91 25.51
CA MET A 1 5.99 13.14 24.25
C MET A 1 7.41 13.09 23.74
N ALA A 2 7.87 11.96 23.19
CA ALA A 2 9.18 11.91 22.53
C ALA A 2 9.21 12.87 21.33
N GLU A 3 10.37 13.45 21.03
CA GLU A 3 10.54 14.24 19.81
C GLU A 3 10.28 13.37 18.57
N PRO A 4 9.62 13.89 17.51
CA PRO A 4 9.39 13.13 16.30
C PRO A 4 10.70 12.64 15.68
N ARG A 5 10.71 11.41 15.17
CA ARG A 5 11.84 10.91 14.38
C ARG A 5 12.09 11.81 13.18
N THR A 6 13.35 12.07 12.91
CA THR A 6 13.77 12.79 11.71
C THR A 6 13.68 11.91 10.46
N ALA A 7 13.69 12.53 9.28
CA ALA A 7 13.72 11.80 8.02
C ALA A 7 14.99 10.92 7.87
N ASP A 8 16.12 11.38 8.40
CA ASP A 8 17.39 10.64 8.36
C ASP A 8 17.37 9.42 9.29
N GLU A 9 16.74 9.53 10.46
CA GLU A 9 16.53 8.38 11.34
C GLU A 9 15.61 7.34 10.70
N VAL A 10 14.56 7.78 10.00
CA VAL A 10 13.69 6.89 9.21
C VAL A 10 14.50 6.17 8.13
N LEU A 11 15.34 6.88 7.39
CA LEU A 11 16.21 6.29 6.37
C LEU A 11 17.17 5.26 6.98
N ALA A 12 17.85 5.61 8.06
CA ALA A 12 18.81 4.73 8.73
C ALA A 12 18.14 3.47 9.30
N ARG A 13 16.92 3.57 9.86
CA ARG A 13 16.17 2.40 10.34
C ARG A 13 15.71 1.51 9.17
N ALA A 14 15.19 2.12 8.10
CA ALA A 14 14.77 1.37 6.91
C ALA A 14 15.95 0.60 6.29
N GLN A 15 17.14 1.20 6.22
CA GLN A 15 18.34 0.53 5.69
C GLN A 15 18.80 -0.66 6.54
N ARG A 16 18.56 -0.63 7.86
CA ARG A 16 18.98 -1.69 8.80
C ARG A 16 18.06 -2.91 8.82
N ALA A 17 16.78 -2.76 8.48
CA ALA A 17 15.86 -3.89 8.46
C ALA A 17 16.34 -4.93 7.45
N SER A 18 16.64 -6.16 7.87
CA SER A 18 17.30 -7.16 7.02
C SER A 18 16.33 -7.92 6.12
N ASP A 19 15.12 -8.13 6.61
CA ASP A 19 14.01 -8.82 5.95
C ASP A 19 12.66 -8.10 6.18
N LEU A 20 11.57 -8.72 5.74
CA LEU A 20 10.23 -8.14 5.86
C LEU A 20 9.73 -8.10 7.32
N PRO A 21 9.87 -9.16 8.15
CA PRO A 21 9.53 -9.07 9.57
C PRO A 21 10.26 -7.94 10.33
N ASP A 22 11.58 -7.79 10.12
CA ASP A 22 12.36 -6.69 10.70
C ASP A 22 11.82 -5.33 10.25
N LEU A 23 11.49 -5.21 8.96
CA LEU A 23 10.97 -3.98 8.37
C LEU A 23 9.60 -3.65 8.94
N ASP A 24 8.71 -4.63 9.06
CA ASP A 24 7.35 -4.49 9.56
C ASP A 24 7.37 -4.02 11.03
N GLY A 25 8.27 -4.59 11.85
CA GLY A 25 8.52 -4.12 13.22
C GLY A 25 9.04 -2.69 13.28
N ALA A 26 10.02 -2.34 12.43
CA ALA A 26 10.57 -0.99 12.37
C ALA A 26 9.54 0.06 11.89
N ILE A 27 8.65 -0.31 10.97
CA ILE A 27 7.52 0.51 10.51
C ILE A 27 6.54 0.73 11.64
N ALA A 28 6.08 -0.34 12.30
CA ALA A 28 5.06 -0.28 13.35
C ALA A 28 5.47 0.61 14.55
N ASP A 29 6.77 0.77 14.74
CA ASP A 29 7.37 1.60 15.78
C ASP A 29 7.61 3.07 15.35
N CYS A 30 7.25 3.47 14.12
CA CYS A 30 7.56 4.80 13.58
C CYS A 30 6.63 5.94 14.07
N PHE A 31 7.24 7.07 14.45
CA PHE A 31 6.57 8.29 14.91
C PHE A 31 7.14 9.60 14.28
N ALA A 32 7.64 9.53 13.05
CA ALA A 32 8.30 10.67 12.38
C ALA A 32 7.35 11.83 11.99
N CYS A 33 6.09 11.52 11.67
CA CYS A 33 5.15 12.50 11.13
C CYS A 33 4.16 12.97 12.19
N SER A 34 4.47 14.05 12.92
CA SER A 34 3.70 14.50 14.11
C SER A 34 2.19 14.62 13.86
N ARG A 35 1.77 15.16 12.70
CA ARG A 35 0.35 15.28 12.32
C ARG A 35 -0.32 13.91 12.17
N LEU A 36 0.36 12.95 11.55
CA LEU A 36 -0.17 11.60 11.35
C LEU A 36 -0.19 10.79 12.65
N VAL A 37 0.82 10.99 13.50
CA VAL A 37 0.89 10.39 14.84
C VAL A 37 -0.28 10.89 15.69
N ALA A 38 -0.47 12.20 15.79
CA ALA A 38 -1.59 12.78 16.52
C ALA A 38 -2.94 12.25 16.00
N TRP A 39 -3.16 12.27 14.68
CA TRP A 39 -4.42 11.84 14.08
C TRP A 39 -4.70 10.35 14.29
N ARG A 40 -3.73 9.47 14.03
CA ARG A 40 -3.95 8.02 14.12
C ARG A 40 -4.26 7.58 15.56
N GLU A 41 -3.65 8.26 16.53
CA GLU A 41 -3.83 8.01 17.97
C GLU A 41 -5.14 8.62 18.48
N GLU A 42 -5.49 9.84 18.05
CA GLU A 42 -6.80 10.44 18.34
C GLU A 42 -7.95 9.55 17.85
N VAL A 43 -7.85 9.05 16.61
CA VAL A 43 -8.85 8.13 16.05
C VAL A 43 -8.91 6.81 16.83
N ALA A 44 -7.77 6.29 17.30
CA ALA A 44 -7.71 5.06 18.08
C ALA A 44 -8.28 5.22 19.50
N ALA A 45 -8.13 6.42 20.08
CA ALA A 45 -8.67 6.76 21.40
C ALA A 45 -10.18 7.07 21.34
N THR A 46 -10.61 7.88 20.38
CA THR A 46 -12.01 8.29 20.24
C THR A 46 -12.90 7.18 19.71
N ARG A 47 -12.39 6.41 18.74
CA ARG A 47 -13.04 5.29 18.05
C ARG A 47 -14.33 5.71 17.33
N ARG A 48 -14.71 4.95 16.30
CA ARG A 48 -16.04 5.13 15.69
C ARG A 48 -17.09 4.44 16.56
N ALA A 49 -18.28 5.02 16.68
CA ALA A 49 -19.38 4.41 17.46
C ALA A 49 -19.63 2.93 17.12
N ALA A 50 -19.57 2.56 15.83
CA ALA A 50 -19.73 1.18 15.36
C ALA A 50 -18.61 0.21 15.78
N PHE A 51 -17.48 0.73 16.26
CA PHE A 51 -16.28 -0.03 16.65
C PHE A 51 -15.79 0.36 18.05
N ARG A 52 -16.66 0.90 18.90
CA ARG A 52 -16.27 1.48 20.21
C ARG A 52 -15.60 0.45 21.12
N ASP A 53 -16.06 -0.79 21.05
CA ASP A 53 -15.60 -1.90 21.89
C ASP A 53 -14.37 -2.63 21.31
N GLN A 54 -13.88 -2.19 20.14
CA GLN A 54 -12.68 -2.77 19.53
C GLN A 54 -11.44 -2.01 19.96
N GLU A 55 -10.36 -2.75 20.19
CA GLU A 55 -9.03 -2.18 20.31
C GLU A 55 -8.52 -1.76 18.91
N TYR A 56 -8.00 -0.54 18.82
CA TYR A 56 -7.45 0.01 17.58
C TYR A 56 -5.93 -0.17 17.56
N TRP A 57 -5.40 -0.51 16.38
CA TRP A 57 -3.95 -0.57 16.13
C TRP A 57 -3.22 0.75 16.43
N GLY A 58 -3.74 1.89 15.96
CA GLY A 58 -3.23 3.23 16.31
C GLY A 58 -1.76 3.51 15.92
N ARG A 59 -1.18 2.70 15.02
CA ARG A 59 0.24 2.70 14.66
C ARG A 59 0.40 2.69 13.13
N PRO A 60 1.62 2.92 12.58
CA PRO A 60 1.87 2.69 11.17
C PRO A 60 1.53 1.26 10.79
N VAL A 61 0.92 1.07 9.63
CA VAL A 61 0.46 -0.23 9.14
C VAL A 61 1.51 -0.80 8.18
N PRO A 62 2.12 -1.96 8.51
CA PRO A 62 3.05 -2.64 7.63
C PRO A 62 2.38 -3.19 6.36
N GLY A 63 3.20 -3.68 5.43
CA GLY A 63 2.69 -4.38 4.26
C GLY A 63 2.16 -5.76 4.61
N PHE A 64 1.42 -6.37 3.69
CA PHE A 64 0.81 -7.69 3.88
C PHE A 64 0.91 -8.54 2.63
N GLY A 65 1.24 -9.83 2.79
CA GLY A 65 1.30 -10.80 1.71
C GLY A 65 2.68 -11.41 1.50
N ALA A 66 2.83 -12.08 0.36
CA ALA A 66 3.97 -12.95 0.05
C ALA A 66 5.31 -12.19 -0.02
N ALA A 67 6.37 -12.79 0.52
CA ALA A 67 7.74 -12.25 0.44
C ALA A 67 8.34 -12.40 -0.97
N ASP A 68 7.90 -13.41 -1.70
CA ASP A 68 8.26 -13.74 -3.09
C ASP A 68 7.19 -13.25 -4.08
N ALA A 69 6.47 -12.18 -3.73
CA ALA A 69 5.40 -11.65 -4.56
C ALA A 69 5.89 -11.32 -5.98
N ARG A 70 5.08 -11.67 -6.98
CA ARG A 70 5.27 -11.25 -8.38
C ARG A 70 4.48 -10.00 -8.72
N ILE A 71 3.37 -9.78 -8.01
CA ILE A 71 2.51 -8.61 -8.18
C ILE A 71 2.49 -7.81 -6.87
N VAL A 72 2.79 -6.51 -6.94
CA VAL A 72 2.65 -5.58 -5.83
C VAL A 72 1.41 -4.71 -6.03
N ILE A 73 0.61 -4.54 -4.99
CA ILE A 73 -0.47 -3.55 -4.96
C ILE A 73 -0.02 -2.37 -4.12
N LEU A 74 0.13 -1.20 -4.76
CA LEU A 74 0.58 0.02 -4.11
C LEU A 74 -0.61 0.94 -3.83
N GLY A 75 -0.95 1.10 -2.56
CA GLY A 75 -1.98 2.01 -2.05
C GLY A 75 -1.47 3.40 -1.69
N LEU A 76 -2.39 4.28 -1.32
CA LEU A 76 -2.11 5.63 -0.83
C LEU A 76 -1.65 5.62 0.64
N ALA A 77 -2.57 5.27 1.55
CA ALA A 77 -2.35 5.17 3.00
C ALA A 77 -3.49 4.36 3.67
N PRO A 78 -3.32 3.91 4.92
CA PRO A 78 -4.41 3.26 5.67
C PRO A 78 -5.60 4.18 5.92
N ALA A 79 -6.81 3.62 5.95
CA ALA A 79 -7.99 4.33 6.42
C ALA A 79 -8.02 4.45 7.95
N ALA A 80 -8.59 5.55 8.44
CA ALA A 80 -8.73 5.86 9.87
C ALA A 80 -9.44 4.76 10.68
N HIS A 81 -10.45 4.09 10.10
CA HIS A 81 -11.18 2.98 10.73
C HIS A 81 -11.05 1.65 9.97
N GLY A 82 -10.11 1.58 9.03
CA GLY A 82 -9.69 0.35 8.36
C GLY A 82 -8.36 -0.12 8.95
N GLY A 83 -7.27 0.00 8.20
CA GLY A 83 -5.94 -0.40 8.67
C GLY A 83 -5.47 0.24 9.99
N ASN A 84 -5.85 1.49 10.29
CA ASN A 84 -5.52 2.09 11.60
C ASN A 84 -6.28 1.47 12.78
N ARG A 85 -7.40 0.79 12.50
CA ARG A 85 -8.13 -0.03 13.48
C ARG A 85 -7.57 -1.44 13.53
N THR A 86 -7.44 -2.08 12.37
CA THR A 86 -7.20 -3.52 12.26
C THR A 86 -5.74 -3.92 12.27
N GLY A 87 -4.82 -2.99 12.02
CA GLY A 87 -3.38 -3.25 11.91
C GLY A 87 -2.95 -3.92 10.60
N ARG A 88 -3.88 -4.20 9.68
CA ARG A 88 -3.60 -4.80 8.37
C ARG A 88 -4.06 -3.89 7.24
N ILE A 89 -3.20 -3.67 6.25
CA ILE A 89 -3.49 -2.75 5.13
C ILE A 89 -4.74 -3.20 4.37
N PHE A 90 -5.60 -2.26 3.96
CA PHE A 90 -6.90 -2.52 3.32
C PHE A 90 -7.87 -3.43 4.12
N THR A 91 -7.73 -3.59 5.43
CA THR A 91 -8.58 -4.50 6.22
C THR A 91 -9.60 -3.71 7.05
N GLY A 92 -10.87 -4.13 7.03
CA GLY A 92 -11.93 -3.55 7.86
C GLY A 92 -12.53 -2.23 7.35
N ASP A 93 -12.36 -1.91 6.06
CA ASP A 93 -13.04 -0.80 5.41
C ASP A 93 -13.55 -1.19 4.02
N ARG A 94 -14.41 -0.34 3.44
CA ARG A 94 -15.05 -0.62 2.15
C ARG A 94 -14.07 -0.75 0.99
N SER A 95 -12.93 -0.06 1.05
CA SER A 95 -11.91 -0.15 0.00
C SER A 95 -11.28 -1.55 0.02
N GLY A 96 -11.09 -2.09 1.22
CA GLY A 96 -10.73 -3.48 1.47
C GLY A 96 -11.67 -4.49 0.87
N ASP A 97 -12.98 -4.37 1.17
CA ASP A 97 -14.00 -5.30 0.67
C ASP A 97 -13.94 -5.42 -0.87
N VAL A 98 -13.81 -4.29 -1.56
CA VAL A 98 -13.75 -4.25 -3.03
C VAL A 98 -12.45 -4.88 -3.54
N LEU A 99 -11.32 -4.54 -2.91
CA LEU A 99 -10.01 -5.03 -3.32
C LEU A 99 -9.89 -6.55 -3.15
N PHE A 100 -10.17 -7.06 -1.95
CA PHE A 100 -10.00 -8.48 -1.63
C PHE A 100 -11.01 -9.37 -2.37
N ALA A 101 -12.24 -8.89 -2.60
CA ALA A 101 -13.19 -9.63 -3.43
C ALA A 101 -12.68 -9.80 -4.87
N ALA A 102 -12.07 -8.77 -5.45
CA ALA A 102 -11.49 -8.85 -6.79
C ALA A 102 -10.21 -9.70 -6.84
N MET A 103 -9.34 -9.58 -5.83
CA MET A 103 -8.15 -10.43 -5.71
C MET A 103 -8.52 -11.91 -5.57
N HIS A 104 -9.56 -12.22 -4.79
CA HIS A 104 -10.07 -13.59 -4.67
C HIS A 104 -10.60 -14.13 -6.00
N ARG A 105 -11.41 -13.35 -6.75
CA ARG A 105 -11.85 -13.75 -8.10
C ARG A 105 -10.68 -14.00 -9.05
N ALA A 106 -9.58 -13.26 -8.91
CA ALA A 106 -8.37 -13.46 -9.69
C ALA A 106 -7.48 -14.62 -9.20
N GLY A 107 -7.82 -15.29 -8.09
CA GLY A 107 -7.02 -16.35 -7.48
C GLY A 107 -5.78 -15.85 -6.72
N LEU A 108 -5.71 -14.55 -6.42
CA LEU A 108 -4.60 -13.88 -5.74
C LEU A 108 -4.78 -13.82 -4.20
N ALA A 109 -5.97 -14.13 -3.69
CA ALA A 109 -6.28 -14.25 -2.27
C ALA A 109 -7.07 -15.55 -2.02
N ASN A 110 -6.92 -16.16 -0.83
CA ASN A 110 -7.63 -17.39 -0.46
C ASN A 110 -9.10 -17.18 -0.09
N GLN A 111 -9.51 -15.95 0.23
CA GLN A 111 -10.88 -15.60 0.60
C GLN A 111 -11.22 -14.18 0.12
N PRO A 112 -12.52 -13.85 -0.08
CA PRO A 112 -12.93 -12.55 -0.61
C PRO A 112 -12.99 -11.44 0.43
N THR A 113 -12.88 -11.76 1.72
CA THR A 113 -13.08 -10.83 2.84
C THR A 113 -11.81 -10.62 3.66
N SER A 114 -11.71 -9.43 4.24
CA SER A 114 -10.60 -9.01 5.09
C SER A 114 -11.16 -8.18 6.25
N VAL A 115 -11.46 -8.86 7.36
CA VAL A 115 -12.22 -8.33 8.50
C VAL A 115 -11.29 -7.96 9.66
N ALA A 116 -10.33 -8.82 9.97
CA ALA A 116 -9.40 -8.68 11.10
C ALA A 116 -8.01 -9.23 10.72
N ALA A 117 -6.94 -8.83 11.42
CA ALA A 117 -5.58 -9.23 11.06
C ALA A 117 -5.35 -10.75 11.08
N ASP A 118 -6.09 -11.48 11.92
CA ASP A 118 -5.98 -12.91 12.21
C ASP A 118 -7.09 -13.77 11.55
N ASP A 119 -7.86 -13.21 10.62
CA ASP A 119 -9.00 -13.86 9.96
C ASP A 119 -8.65 -14.95 8.92
N GLY A 120 -7.42 -15.46 8.93
CA GLY A 120 -6.96 -16.52 8.02
C GLY A 120 -6.73 -16.08 6.57
N LEU A 121 -6.91 -14.79 6.23
CA LEU A 121 -6.59 -14.29 4.89
C LEU A 121 -5.11 -14.51 4.57
N THR A 122 -4.85 -15.05 3.38
CA THR A 122 -3.50 -15.21 2.81
C THR A 122 -3.50 -14.76 1.35
N LEU A 123 -2.37 -14.23 0.91
CA LEU A 123 -2.16 -13.74 -0.45
C LEU A 123 -1.24 -14.67 -1.23
N ARG A 124 -1.58 -14.92 -2.49
CA ARG A 124 -0.82 -15.75 -3.42
C ARG A 124 -0.13 -14.85 -4.43
N HIS A 125 1.19 -14.98 -4.54
CA HIS A 125 2.05 -14.22 -5.46
C HIS A 125 1.90 -12.69 -5.34
N THR A 126 1.25 -12.19 -4.30
CA THR A 126 0.88 -10.79 -4.14
C THR A 126 1.31 -10.26 -2.79
N ARG A 127 1.75 -9.00 -2.80
CA ARG A 127 1.98 -8.20 -1.59
C ARG A 127 1.33 -6.83 -1.75
N ILE A 128 0.76 -6.34 -0.67
CA ILE A 128 0.07 -5.04 -0.62
C ILE A 128 0.80 -4.16 0.38
N PHE A 129 1.08 -2.92 -0.02
CA PHE A 129 1.59 -1.89 0.89
C PHE A 129 1.19 -0.50 0.39
N SER A 130 1.45 0.54 1.18
CA SER A 130 1.07 1.91 0.87
C SER A 130 2.27 2.86 0.86
N ALA A 131 2.14 3.93 0.06
CA ALA A 131 3.16 4.98 -0.02
C ALA A 131 3.34 5.72 1.32
N VAL A 132 2.28 5.86 2.11
CA VAL A 132 2.32 6.38 3.50
C VAL A 132 1.76 5.33 4.45
N ARG A 133 2.44 5.06 5.57
CA ARG A 133 2.11 3.97 6.49
C ARG A 133 1.14 4.35 7.62
N CYS A 134 0.90 5.63 7.85
CA CYS A 134 -0.07 6.08 8.86
C CYS A 134 -1.36 6.57 8.20
N ALA A 135 -2.49 6.43 8.89
CA ALA A 135 -3.73 7.07 8.45
C ALA A 135 -3.57 8.60 8.44
N PRO A 136 -3.84 9.28 7.31
CA PRO A 136 -3.88 10.73 7.26
C PRO A 136 -5.31 11.27 7.44
N PRO A 137 -5.47 12.46 8.05
CA PRO A 137 -6.72 13.20 8.00
C PRO A 137 -7.24 13.31 6.56
N ASP A 138 -8.55 13.12 6.38
CA ASP A 138 -9.26 13.14 5.09
C ASP A 138 -8.71 12.20 4.01
N ASN A 139 -7.90 11.20 4.38
CA ASN A 139 -7.14 10.36 3.46
C ASN A 139 -6.20 11.19 2.54
N LYS A 140 -5.66 12.29 3.05
CA LYS A 140 -4.78 13.21 2.32
C LYS A 140 -3.43 13.40 3.05
N PRO A 141 -2.42 12.57 2.74
CA PRO A 141 -1.07 12.82 3.19
C PRO A 141 -0.47 14.02 2.45
N THR A 142 0.41 14.76 3.12
CA THR A 142 1.17 15.84 2.49
C THR A 142 2.36 15.30 1.69
N PRO A 143 2.93 16.09 0.77
CA PRO A 143 4.19 15.72 0.11
C PRO A 143 5.34 15.48 1.11
N VAL A 144 5.42 16.27 2.18
CA VAL A 144 6.43 16.09 3.23
C VAL A 144 6.25 14.72 3.90
N GLU A 145 5.02 14.37 4.30
CA GLU A 145 4.75 13.07 4.91
C GLU A 145 5.02 11.90 3.97
N ARG A 146 4.72 12.05 2.68
CA ARG A 146 5.09 11.07 1.65
C ARG A 146 6.59 10.87 1.62
N ASP A 147 7.35 11.96 1.56
CA ASP A 147 8.80 11.93 1.40
C ASP A 147 9.49 11.42 2.68
N THR A 148 8.97 11.76 3.86
CA THR A 148 9.40 11.18 5.15
C THR A 148 9.11 9.67 5.20
N CYS A 149 8.00 9.19 4.62
CA CYS A 149 7.65 7.76 4.62
C CYS A 149 8.36 6.95 3.51
N ALA A 150 8.88 7.62 2.48
CA ALA A 150 9.45 7.00 1.29
C ALA A 150 10.57 5.97 1.58
N PRO A 151 11.46 6.14 2.58
CA PRO A 151 12.47 5.12 2.87
C PRO A 151 11.88 3.75 3.22
N TRP A 152 10.72 3.70 3.90
CA TRP A 152 10.01 2.45 4.17
C TRP A 152 9.50 1.79 2.89
N LEU A 153 8.97 2.59 1.94
CA LEU A 153 8.54 2.09 0.63
C LEU A 153 9.73 1.55 -0.16
N HIS A 154 10.83 2.30 -0.21
CA HIS A 154 12.03 1.88 -0.95
C HIS A 154 12.62 0.59 -0.38
N ARG A 155 12.70 0.46 0.96
CA ARG A 155 13.20 -0.77 1.57
C ARG A 155 12.30 -1.95 1.28
N GLU A 156 10.99 -1.79 1.44
CA GLU A 156 10.03 -2.87 1.20
C GLU A 156 10.11 -3.36 -0.25
N VAL A 157 10.14 -2.43 -1.22
CA VAL A 157 10.30 -2.78 -2.64
C VAL A 157 11.63 -3.48 -2.87
N ARG A 158 12.74 -3.03 -2.26
CA ARG A 158 14.04 -3.68 -2.42
C ARG A 158 14.05 -5.12 -1.90
N LEU A 159 13.32 -5.41 -0.83
CA LEU A 159 13.22 -6.76 -0.26
C LEU A 159 12.45 -7.72 -1.17
N VAL A 160 11.44 -7.23 -1.91
CA VAL A 160 10.65 -8.07 -2.83
C VAL A 160 11.11 -7.96 -4.30
N ALA A 161 12.03 -7.06 -4.61
CA ALA A 161 12.52 -6.80 -5.97
C ALA A 161 12.95 -8.04 -6.78
N PRO A 162 13.55 -9.09 -6.19
CA PRO A 162 13.97 -10.27 -6.95
C PRO A 162 12.83 -10.94 -7.75
N THR A 163 11.61 -10.95 -7.20
CA THR A 163 10.47 -11.69 -7.75
C THR A 163 9.41 -10.80 -8.37
N VAL A 164 9.34 -9.51 -7.99
CA VAL A 164 8.32 -8.61 -8.51
C VAL A 164 8.48 -8.41 -10.02
N ARG A 165 7.36 -8.51 -10.73
CA ARG A 165 7.23 -8.26 -12.17
C ARG A 165 6.25 -7.15 -12.49
N VAL A 166 5.25 -6.93 -11.63
CA VAL A 166 4.21 -5.94 -11.87
C VAL A 166 3.88 -5.18 -10.59
N VAL A 167 3.66 -3.87 -10.71
CA VAL A 167 3.08 -3.02 -9.67
C VAL A 167 1.76 -2.45 -10.15
N VAL A 168 0.69 -2.66 -9.38
CA VAL A 168 -0.62 -2.03 -9.58
C VAL A 168 -0.72 -0.83 -8.64
N ALA A 169 -0.64 0.37 -9.19
CA ALA A 169 -0.77 1.62 -8.46
C ALA A 169 -2.25 2.04 -8.34
N LEU A 170 -2.76 2.06 -7.12
CA LEU A 170 -4.13 2.45 -6.79
C LEU A 170 -4.23 3.97 -6.65
N GLY A 171 -4.59 4.64 -7.74
CA GLY A 171 -4.78 6.09 -7.81
C GLY A 171 -3.53 6.87 -8.22
N ALA A 172 -3.73 8.13 -8.58
CA ALA A 172 -2.67 9.02 -9.05
C ALA A 172 -1.55 9.25 -8.02
N PHE A 173 -1.88 9.18 -6.72
CA PHE A 173 -0.88 9.35 -5.66
C PHE A 173 0.10 8.17 -5.62
N ALA A 174 -0.40 6.93 -5.61
CA ALA A 174 0.43 5.72 -5.68
C ALA A 174 1.26 5.70 -6.97
N TRP A 175 0.65 6.08 -8.11
CA TRP A 175 1.33 6.20 -9.39
C TRP A 175 2.50 7.19 -9.32
N ALA A 176 2.29 8.36 -8.71
CA ALA A 176 3.33 9.36 -8.53
C ALA A 176 4.44 8.89 -7.58
N ALA A 177 4.07 8.16 -6.52
CA ALA A 177 5.00 7.64 -5.50
C ALA A 177 5.92 6.54 -6.04
N TRP A 178 5.55 5.85 -7.13
CA TRP A 178 6.40 4.83 -7.74
C TRP A 178 7.62 5.40 -8.46
N TRP A 179 7.53 6.60 -9.05
CA TRP A 179 8.62 7.13 -9.88
C TRP A 179 9.95 7.29 -9.14
N PRO A 180 10.01 7.82 -7.90
CA PRO A 180 11.26 7.83 -7.13
C PRO A 180 11.84 6.44 -6.88
N VAL A 181 11.00 5.40 -6.75
CA VAL A 181 11.42 4.01 -6.50
C VAL A 181 12.33 3.48 -7.62
N LEU A 182 12.05 3.84 -8.87
CA LEU A 182 12.89 3.42 -10.01
C LEU A 182 14.36 3.80 -9.80
N ARG A 183 14.60 5.04 -9.38
CA ARG A 183 15.97 5.52 -9.14
C ARG A 183 16.55 4.92 -7.86
N GLN A 184 15.77 4.85 -6.80
CA GLN A 184 16.25 4.47 -5.47
C GLN A 184 16.45 2.97 -5.28
N VAL A 185 15.72 2.14 -6.03
CA VAL A 185 15.76 0.68 -5.88
C VAL A 185 16.33 0.00 -7.11
N TYR A 186 15.91 0.43 -8.31
CA TYR A 186 16.28 -0.25 -9.56
C TYR A 186 17.42 0.45 -10.31
N GLY A 187 17.97 1.56 -9.80
CA GLY A 187 18.99 2.35 -10.48
C GLY A 187 18.53 2.97 -11.82
N ALA A 188 17.23 2.90 -12.12
CA ALA A 188 16.63 3.34 -13.37
C ALA A 188 16.15 4.78 -13.27
N ARG A 189 16.40 5.58 -14.31
CA ARG A 189 15.86 6.93 -14.38
C ARG A 189 14.38 6.88 -14.77
N PRO A 190 13.48 7.59 -14.06
CA PRO A 190 12.09 7.71 -14.50
C PRO A 190 12.00 8.36 -15.88
N PRO A 191 10.99 8.00 -16.69
CA PRO A 191 10.75 8.65 -17.97
C PRO A 191 10.48 10.16 -17.79
N SER A 192 10.90 10.95 -18.78
CA SER A 192 10.65 12.39 -18.87
C SER A 192 10.11 12.75 -20.26
N PRO A 193 8.85 13.23 -20.38
CA PRO A 193 7.88 13.41 -19.31
C PRO A 193 7.38 12.08 -18.72
N ARG A 194 6.94 12.11 -17.45
CA ARG A 194 6.28 10.95 -16.83
C ARG A 194 4.93 10.70 -17.51
N PRO A 195 4.55 9.44 -17.80
CA PRO A 195 3.23 9.15 -18.34
C PRO A 195 2.12 9.60 -17.38
N ARG A 196 1.04 10.14 -17.96
CA ARG A 196 -0.14 10.58 -17.20
C ARG A 196 -0.84 9.37 -16.57
N PHE A 197 -1.35 9.55 -15.36
CA PHE A 197 -2.16 8.53 -14.71
C PHE A 197 -3.55 8.42 -15.34
N SER A 198 -3.97 7.20 -15.65
CA SER A 198 -5.36 6.83 -15.94
C SER A 198 -5.60 5.37 -15.51
N HIS A 199 -6.86 4.95 -15.45
CA HIS A 199 -7.15 3.53 -15.28
C HIS A 199 -6.72 2.76 -16.53
N GLY A 200 -6.01 1.63 -16.34
CA GLY A 200 -5.44 0.85 -17.42
C GLY A 200 -4.14 1.43 -18.01
N ALA A 201 -3.67 2.57 -17.52
CA ALA A 201 -2.36 3.10 -17.91
C ALA A 201 -1.28 2.05 -17.65
N HIS A 202 -0.37 1.87 -18.59
CA HIS A 202 0.72 0.90 -18.48
C HIS A 202 2.02 1.57 -18.88
N TRP A 203 3.02 1.45 -18.01
CA TRP A 203 4.41 1.74 -18.35
C TRP A 203 5.23 0.46 -18.22
N SER A 204 5.98 0.10 -19.26
CA SER A 204 6.84 -1.07 -19.21
C SER A 204 8.18 -0.74 -18.58
N GLY A 205 8.59 -1.57 -17.62
CA GLY A 205 9.90 -1.46 -16.98
C GLY A 205 11.04 -2.09 -17.80
N GLY A 206 10.74 -2.66 -18.97
CA GLY A 206 11.73 -3.11 -19.96
C GLY A 206 12.69 -4.19 -19.44
N GLY A 207 12.28 -4.98 -18.45
CA GLY A 207 13.12 -5.98 -17.78
C GLY A 207 14.06 -5.44 -16.71
N THR A 208 14.30 -4.13 -16.66
CA THR A 208 15.12 -3.47 -15.62
C THR A 208 14.33 -3.17 -14.35
N ALA A 209 13.03 -2.90 -14.50
CA ALA A 209 12.10 -2.68 -13.40
C ALA A 209 10.78 -3.41 -13.67
N PRO A 210 9.92 -3.57 -12.65
CA PRO A 210 8.56 -4.07 -12.85
C PRO A 210 7.74 -3.18 -13.78
N ASP A 211 6.82 -3.80 -14.53
CA ASP A 211 5.74 -3.07 -15.21
C ASP A 211 4.88 -2.32 -14.18
N LEU A 212 4.44 -1.12 -14.54
CA LEU A 212 3.56 -0.30 -13.72
C LEU A 212 2.18 -0.19 -14.37
N LEU A 213 1.15 -0.64 -13.67
CA LEU A 213 -0.26 -0.52 -14.07
C LEU A 213 -0.98 0.51 -13.20
N GLY A 214 -1.69 1.43 -13.84
CA GLY A 214 -2.54 2.42 -13.20
C GLY A 214 -3.94 1.85 -13.00
N CYS A 215 -4.45 1.91 -11.78
CA CYS A 215 -5.83 1.58 -11.47
C CYS A 215 -6.45 2.75 -10.70
N TYR A 216 -7.69 3.15 -11.01
CA TYR A 216 -8.42 4.04 -10.11
C TYR A 216 -8.47 3.44 -8.71
N HIS A 217 -8.43 4.32 -7.70
CA HIS A 217 -8.44 3.88 -6.32
C HIS A 217 -9.77 3.17 -6.01
N VAL A 218 -9.72 2.08 -5.24
CA VAL A 218 -10.88 1.28 -4.78
C VAL A 218 -11.72 2.00 -3.71
N SER A 219 -11.70 3.33 -3.67
CA SER A 219 -12.44 4.08 -2.65
C SER A 219 -13.95 3.93 -2.84
N GLN A 220 -14.69 4.07 -1.74
CA GLN A 220 -16.15 4.08 -1.78
C GLN A 220 -16.69 5.11 -2.79
N GLN A 221 -16.09 6.31 -2.84
CA GLN A 221 -16.49 7.34 -3.82
C GLN A 221 -16.39 6.84 -5.27
N ASN A 222 -15.28 6.21 -5.67
CA ASN A 222 -15.10 5.75 -7.05
C ASN A 222 -16.00 4.57 -7.39
N THR A 223 -16.22 3.67 -6.43
CA THR A 223 -17.04 2.47 -6.64
C THR A 223 -18.54 2.77 -6.66
N PHE A 224 -19.01 3.69 -5.81
CA PHE A 224 -20.43 4.06 -5.76
C PHE A 224 -20.86 4.93 -6.96
N THR A 225 -19.95 5.75 -7.47
CA THR A 225 -20.22 6.59 -8.66
C THR A 225 -20.05 5.85 -9.98
N GLY A 226 -19.67 4.56 -9.96
CA GLY A 226 -19.37 3.78 -11.16
C GLY A 226 -18.08 4.15 -11.87
N ARG A 227 -17.29 5.11 -11.34
CA ARG A 227 -15.98 5.48 -11.90
C ARG A 227 -15.01 4.31 -11.91
N LEU A 228 -15.13 3.39 -10.96
CA LEU A 228 -14.48 2.08 -10.99
C LEU A 228 -15.53 0.99 -10.78
N THR A 229 -15.72 0.14 -11.78
CA THR A 229 -16.62 -1.02 -11.69
C THR A 229 -15.83 -2.28 -11.29
N PRO A 230 -16.51 -3.33 -10.76
CA PRO A 230 -15.88 -4.61 -10.50
C PRO A 230 -15.18 -5.20 -11.74
N ALA A 231 -15.82 -5.16 -12.91
CA ALA A 231 -15.25 -5.68 -14.16
C ALA A 231 -13.97 -4.95 -14.58
N MET A 232 -13.89 -3.63 -14.38
CA MET A 232 -12.68 -2.86 -14.62
C MET A 232 -11.53 -3.30 -13.71
N LEU A 233 -11.81 -3.51 -12.41
CA LEU A 233 -10.80 -3.98 -11.46
C LEU A 233 -10.35 -5.41 -11.78
N ASP A 234 -11.28 -6.29 -12.16
CA ASP A 234 -10.97 -7.66 -12.59
C ASP A 234 -10.08 -7.68 -13.85
N GLY A 235 -10.32 -6.76 -14.80
CA GLY A 235 -9.47 -6.56 -15.97
C GLY A 235 -8.04 -6.14 -15.61
N ILE A 236 -7.87 -5.28 -14.60
CA ILE A 236 -6.53 -4.91 -14.10
C ILE A 236 -5.80 -6.12 -13.52
N PHE A 237 -6.46 -6.96 -12.71
CA PHE A 237 -5.83 -8.15 -12.15
C PHE A 237 -5.52 -9.21 -13.20
N THR A 238 -6.41 -9.39 -14.18
CA THR A 238 -6.15 -10.26 -15.34
C THR A 238 -4.91 -9.82 -16.10
N ARG A 239 -4.78 -8.51 -16.38
CA ARG A 239 -3.60 -7.94 -17.04
C ARG A 239 -2.34 -8.07 -16.17
N ALA A 240 -2.45 -7.82 -14.87
CA ALA A 240 -1.31 -7.94 -13.95
C ALA A 240 -0.80 -9.39 -13.88
N LYS A 241 -1.71 -10.38 -13.86
CA LYS A 241 -1.38 -11.80 -13.93
C LYS A 241 -0.64 -12.16 -15.22
N GLY A 242 -1.15 -11.73 -16.37
CA GLY A 242 -0.49 -11.95 -17.66
C GLY A 242 0.93 -11.37 -17.71
N LEU A 243 1.11 -10.12 -17.26
CA LEU A 243 2.44 -9.48 -17.19
C LEU A 243 3.37 -10.15 -16.16
N ALA A 244 2.83 -10.76 -15.10
CA ALA A 244 3.60 -11.47 -14.09
C ALA A 244 3.93 -12.94 -14.45
N GLY A 245 3.42 -13.42 -15.59
CA GLY A 245 3.53 -14.83 -16.00
C GLY A 245 2.83 -15.77 -15.01
N LEU A 246 1.65 -15.37 -14.53
CA LEU A 246 0.79 -16.16 -13.66
C LEU A 246 -0.49 -16.48 -14.43
N GLU A 247 -0.68 -17.72 -14.84
CA GLU A 247 -1.95 -18.20 -15.41
C GLU A 247 -2.94 -18.58 -14.31
#